data_AF-A0A8J6PPJ9-F1
#
_entry.id   AF-A0A8J6PPJ9-F1
#
_cell.length_a   1.000
_cell.length_b   1.000
_cell.length_c   1.000
_cell.angle_alpha   90.00
_cell.angle_beta   90.00
_cell.angle_gamma   90.00
#
_symmetry.space_group_name_H-M   'P 1'
#
loop_
_entity.id
_entity.type
_entity.pdbx_description
1 polymer ?
#
loop_
_entity_poly.entity_id
_entity_poly.type
_entity_poly.pdbx_seq_one_letter_code
_entity_poly.pdbx_strand_id
1 'polypeptide(L)'
;MRPFIMTTFTMRGARLAVIAAVLAPTPAYAQLDPLLFLKTQQPNVILAVETANRMQRDPDNTYYDPGTYQKTGAGYEAILGLLASEADTSYRRKFYHLLHENVNELANQKFKATRIEAVGDKETTYQTFYERTRLAIARRALIQAISENTSTARFALIKTRQSFPAMPSAAGNEGPVKVSDLTQQTPTDQSTGKWKVTRTTVTGSNSTHTASGLLVAADAASANSTITTWLSRDVNTAGALLPAGSDADGVVDAPVGYLLDDALAHATTLVARDGATGCRNTIVVLITGGSEGTINAQNLVTKAAAFKDVSGRRVPIYVIGLFPSAGEAAVLQQVATQSG
;
A
#
# COMPACT_ATOMS: atom_id res chain seq x y z
N MET A 1 -100.98 -25.40 -4.49
CA MET A 1 -100.72 -26.73 -5.08
C MET A 1 -99.23 -27.04 -4.90
N ARG A 2 -98.94 -28.13 -4.16
CA ARG A 2 -97.66 -28.89 -4.14
C ARG A 2 -97.30 -29.32 -5.59
N PRO A 3 -96.06 -29.72 -5.98
CA PRO A 3 -95.12 -30.65 -5.29
C PRO A 3 -93.63 -30.24 -5.39
N PHE A 4 -92.65 -30.79 -4.64
CA PHE A 4 -92.22 -32.19 -4.38
C PHE A 4 -91.35 -32.78 -5.53
N ILE A 5 -90.23 -33.41 -5.12
CA ILE A 5 -89.56 -34.58 -5.73
C ILE A 5 -88.28 -34.38 -6.57
N MET A 6 -87.16 -34.61 -5.88
CA MET A 6 -86.05 -35.53 -6.20
C MET A 6 -86.16 -36.36 -7.49
N THR A 7 -85.15 -36.33 -8.37
CA THR A 7 -84.85 -37.52 -9.19
C THR A 7 -83.36 -37.71 -9.35
N THR A 8 -82.83 -38.63 -8.56
CA THR A 8 -81.65 -39.44 -8.86
C THR A 8 -81.92 -40.27 -10.11
N PHE A 9 -81.00 -40.24 -11.08
CA PHE A 9 -80.84 -41.34 -12.03
C PHE A 9 -79.43 -41.91 -11.96
N THR A 10 -79.44 -43.20 -11.74
CA THR A 10 -78.34 -44.12 -11.53
C THR A 10 -77.76 -44.65 -12.85
N MET A 11 -76.43 -44.80 -12.82
CA MET A 11 -75.65 -45.96 -13.28
C MET A 11 -75.32 -46.20 -14.77
N ARG A 12 -73.99 -46.36 -14.95
CA ARG A 12 -73.23 -47.38 -15.72
C ARG A 12 -72.67 -47.00 -17.08
N GLY A 13 -71.33 -46.89 -17.11
CA GLY A 13 -70.52 -47.03 -18.33
C GLY A 13 -69.01 -46.79 -18.14
N ALA A 14 -68.26 -47.87 -17.86
CA ALA A 14 -66.86 -48.11 -18.24
C ALA A 14 -65.69 -47.30 -17.60
N ARG A 15 -65.03 -47.97 -16.64
CA ARG A 15 -63.57 -48.18 -16.47
C ARG A 15 -62.59 -47.23 -17.18
N LEU A 16 -61.80 -46.48 -16.39
CA LEU A 16 -60.35 -46.37 -16.56
C LEU A 16 -59.69 -46.08 -15.20
N ALA A 17 -58.84 -46.99 -14.73
CA ALA A 17 -58.02 -46.81 -13.55
C ALA A 17 -56.78 -45.96 -13.92
N VAL A 18 -56.58 -44.83 -13.24
CA VAL A 18 -55.28 -44.15 -13.19
C VAL A 18 -54.91 -44.00 -11.73
N ILE A 19 -53.93 -44.79 -11.31
CA ILE A 19 -53.26 -44.69 -10.02
C ILE A 19 -52.42 -43.41 -10.06
N ALA A 20 -52.94 -42.32 -9.50
CA ALA A 20 -52.12 -41.15 -9.17
C ALA A 20 -51.48 -41.43 -7.81
N ALA A 21 -50.26 -41.96 -7.84
CA ALA A 21 -49.42 -42.07 -6.66
C ALA A 21 -49.20 -40.68 -6.07
N VAL A 22 -49.61 -40.52 -4.81
CA VAL A 22 -49.35 -39.36 -3.96
C VAL A 22 -47.83 -39.23 -3.78
N LEU A 23 -47.19 -38.45 -4.63
CA LEU A 23 -45.86 -37.90 -4.36
C LEU A 23 -46.06 -36.60 -3.59
N ALA A 24 -46.20 -36.70 -2.27
CA ALA A 24 -45.96 -35.55 -1.42
C ALA A 24 -44.49 -35.15 -1.60
N PRO A 25 -44.16 -33.88 -1.94
CA PRO A 25 -42.79 -33.44 -1.87
C PRO A 25 -42.34 -33.57 -0.43
N THR A 26 -41.43 -34.50 -0.17
CA THR A 26 -40.68 -34.48 1.09
C THR A 26 -39.98 -33.12 1.15
N PRO A 27 -39.97 -32.42 2.30
CA PRO A 27 -39.06 -31.29 2.45
C PRO A 27 -37.66 -31.86 2.23
N ALA A 28 -37.06 -31.50 1.10
CA ALA A 28 -35.64 -31.69 0.91
C ALA A 28 -34.99 -30.86 2.02
N TYR A 29 -34.43 -31.52 3.02
CA TYR A 29 -33.43 -30.90 3.86
C TYR A 29 -32.33 -30.49 2.90
N ALA A 30 -32.35 -29.23 2.48
CA ALA A 30 -31.22 -28.64 1.80
C ALA A 30 -30.04 -28.94 2.71
N GLN A 31 -29.11 -29.77 2.21
CA GLN A 31 -27.83 -29.97 2.85
C GLN A 31 -27.21 -28.58 2.92
N LEU A 32 -27.41 -27.91 4.05
CA LEU A 32 -26.76 -26.67 4.41
C LEU A 32 -25.29 -26.94 4.15
N ASP A 33 -24.76 -26.31 3.10
CA ASP A 33 -23.35 -26.43 2.77
C ASP A 33 -22.61 -26.19 4.09
N PRO A 34 -21.85 -27.17 4.62
CA PRO A 34 -21.15 -26.99 5.89
C PRO A 34 -20.14 -25.85 5.80
N LEU A 35 -19.85 -25.31 4.60
CA LEU A 35 -19.09 -24.09 4.38
C LEU A 35 -19.95 -22.83 4.19
N LEU A 36 -21.28 -22.88 4.32
CA LEU A 36 -22.16 -21.72 4.13
C LEU A 36 -21.87 -20.61 5.15
N PHE A 37 -21.48 -20.97 6.38
CA PHE A 37 -21.02 -19.99 7.36
C PHE A 37 -19.64 -19.41 7.00
N LEU A 38 -18.80 -20.16 6.30
CA LEU A 38 -17.53 -19.69 5.72
C LEU A 38 -17.78 -18.75 4.52
N LYS A 39 -18.84 -19.00 3.74
CA LYS A 39 -19.25 -18.23 2.56
C LYS A 39 -19.97 -16.91 2.88
N THR A 40 -20.46 -16.73 4.11
CA THR A 40 -21.24 -15.55 4.51
C THR A 40 -20.45 -14.53 5.34
N GLN A 41 -19.23 -14.85 5.78
CA GLN A 41 -18.43 -14.00 6.64
C GLN A 41 -17.23 -13.45 5.87
N GLN A 42 -17.17 -12.12 5.73
CA GLN A 42 -16.09 -11.44 5.01
C GLN A 42 -14.77 -11.59 5.77
N PRO A 43 -13.69 -12.17 5.19
CA PRO A 43 -12.38 -12.16 5.81
C PRO A 43 -11.86 -10.74 6.08
N ASN A 44 -11.01 -10.62 7.09
CA ASN A 44 -10.22 -9.43 7.34
C ASN A 44 -8.91 -9.48 6.55
N VAL A 45 -8.60 -8.40 5.84
CA VAL A 45 -7.35 -8.24 5.11
C VAL A 45 -6.64 -7.01 5.65
N ILE A 46 -5.52 -7.22 6.35
CA ILE A 46 -4.70 -6.14 6.89
C ILE A 46 -3.67 -5.76 5.84
N LEU A 47 -3.82 -4.58 5.24
CA LEU A 47 -2.85 -4.01 4.31
C LEU A 47 -1.79 -3.26 5.10
N ALA A 48 -0.62 -3.88 5.26
CA ALA A 48 0.53 -3.30 5.95
C ALA A 48 1.49 -2.72 4.91
N VAL A 49 1.46 -1.40 4.72
CA VAL A 49 2.16 -0.69 3.65
C VAL A 49 3.38 0.05 4.18
N GLU A 50 4.54 -0.26 3.62
CA GLU A 50 5.74 0.51 3.90
C GLU A 50 5.63 1.96 3.39
N THR A 51 6.10 2.91 4.19
CA THR A 51 6.21 4.34 3.85
C THR A 51 7.60 4.90 4.16
N ALA A 52 8.65 4.07 4.18
CA ALA A 52 10.02 4.56 4.27
C ALA A 52 10.47 5.25 2.97
N ASN A 53 11.55 6.03 3.01
CA ASN A 53 12.01 6.86 1.89
C ASN A 53 12.28 6.06 0.60
N ARG A 54 12.70 4.78 0.72
CA ARG A 54 12.92 3.89 -0.45
C ARG A 54 11.67 3.67 -1.31
N MET A 55 10.49 3.93 -0.76
CA MET A 55 9.21 3.83 -1.48
C MET A 55 8.99 4.97 -2.50
N GLN A 56 9.83 6.02 -2.47
CA GLN A 56 9.86 7.12 -3.45
C GLN A 56 10.70 6.78 -4.70
N ARG A 57 11.21 5.56 -4.80
CA ARG A 57 12.04 5.11 -5.92
C ARG A 57 11.27 4.18 -6.84
N ASP A 58 11.69 4.12 -8.10
CA ASP A 58 11.14 3.18 -9.09
C ASP A 58 11.93 1.85 -9.12
N PRO A 59 11.57 0.89 -10.00
CA PRO A 59 12.28 -0.39 -10.14
C PRO A 59 13.77 -0.25 -10.48
N ASP A 60 14.13 0.81 -11.20
CA ASP A 60 15.51 1.12 -11.61
C ASP A 60 16.27 1.89 -10.53
N ASN A 61 15.67 2.01 -9.34
CA ASN A 61 16.19 2.75 -8.18
C ASN A 61 16.34 4.27 -8.42
N THR A 62 15.67 4.81 -9.45
CA THR A 62 15.59 6.25 -9.71
C THR A 62 14.74 6.91 -8.63
N TYR A 63 15.27 7.97 -8.01
CA TYR A 63 14.54 8.72 -7.00
C TYR A 63 13.70 9.82 -7.64
N TYR A 64 12.41 9.86 -7.34
CA TYR A 64 11.50 10.88 -7.86
C TYR A 64 11.35 11.98 -6.81
N ASP A 65 11.89 13.16 -7.10
CA ASP A 65 11.82 14.29 -6.18
C ASP A 65 10.35 14.73 -5.98
N PRO A 66 9.81 14.69 -4.74
CA PRO A 66 8.43 15.11 -4.49
C PRO A 66 8.22 16.63 -4.63
N GLY A 67 9.30 17.41 -4.72
CA GLY A 67 9.25 18.86 -4.91
C GLY A 67 8.84 19.27 -6.31
N THR A 68 8.09 20.37 -6.38
CA THR A 68 7.78 21.06 -7.63
C THR A 68 8.59 22.34 -7.69
N TYR A 69 9.47 22.44 -8.68
CA TYR A 69 10.38 23.57 -8.86
C TYR A 69 9.74 24.60 -9.78
N GLN A 70 9.91 25.89 -9.47
CA GLN A 70 9.44 26.98 -10.33
C GLN A 70 10.42 27.19 -11.48
N LYS A 71 9.90 27.36 -12.69
CA LYS A 71 10.69 27.77 -13.85
C LYS A 71 10.97 29.27 -13.77
N THR A 72 12.24 29.64 -13.84
CA THR A 72 12.69 31.04 -13.75
C THR A 72 13.45 31.51 -14.99
N GLY A 73 13.75 30.62 -15.94
CA GLY A 73 14.59 30.93 -17.10
C GLY A 73 16.09 30.93 -16.78
N ALA A 74 16.48 30.30 -15.66
CA ALA A 74 17.87 30.23 -15.26
C ALA A 74 18.65 29.27 -16.17
N GLY A 75 19.93 29.56 -16.43
CA GLY A 75 20.74 28.76 -17.36
C GLY A 75 20.87 27.28 -16.97
N TYR A 76 20.75 26.94 -15.68
CA TYR A 76 20.80 25.55 -15.22
C TYR A 76 19.57 24.73 -15.64
N GLU A 77 18.46 25.37 -16.00
CA GLU A 77 17.24 24.66 -16.41
C GLU A 77 17.46 23.93 -17.74
N ALA A 78 18.13 24.58 -18.69
CA ALA A 78 18.50 23.96 -19.96
C ALA A 78 19.48 22.78 -19.77
N ILE A 79 20.37 22.85 -18.77
CA ILE A 79 21.30 21.78 -18.39
C ILE A 79 20.57 20.54 -17.84
N LEU A 80 19.41 20.73 -17.20
CA LEU A 80 18.54 19.63 -16.76
C LEU A 80 17.71 19.03 -17.91
N GLY A 81 17.88 19.54 -19.13
CA GLY A 81 17.11 19.14 -20.30
C GLY A 81 15.74 19.80 -20.40
N LEU A 82 15.43 20.81 -19.59
CA LEU A 82 14.14 21.50 -19.64
C LEU A 82 14.09 22.45 -20.84
N LEU A 83 13.36 22.11 -21.90
CA LEU A 83 13.19 23.00 -23.04
C LEU A 83 12.19 24.11 -22.70
N ALA A 84 12.36 25.27 -23.36
CA ALA A 84 11.48 26.42 -23.14
C ALA A 84 10.01 26.10 -23.44
N SER A 85 9.74 25.21 -24.41
CA SER A 85 8.41 24.75 -24.82
C SER A 85 7.76 23.74 -23.88
N GLU A 86 8.52 23.14 -22.97
CA GLU A 86 8.07 22.01 -22.13
C GLU A 86 7.56 22.44 -20.76
N ALA A 87 7.79 23.69 -20.36
CA ALA A 87 7.27 24.22 -19.12
C ALA A 87 6.88 25.69 -19.22
N ASP A 88 5.77 26.09 -18.60
CA ASP A 88 5.42 27.51 -18.39
C ASP A 88 5.76 27.98 -16.99
N THR A 89 5.40 27.20 -15.97
CA THR A 89 5.45 27.65 -14.58
C THR A 89 6.36 26.80 -13.72
N SER A 90 6.39 25.49 -13.97
CA SER A 90 7.05 24.56 -13.08
C SER A 90 7.58 23.31 -13.76
N TYR A 91 8.42 22.59 -13.03
CA TYR A 91 8.99 21.32 -13.45
C TYR A 91 9.26 20.42 -12.24
N ARG A 92 9.38 19.12 -12.48
CA ARG A 92 9.75 18.09 -11.49
C ARG A 92 11.10 17.48 -11.85
N ARG A 93 11.75 16.85 -10.89
CA ARG A 93 13.11 16.29 -11.07
C ARG A 93 13.16 14.83 -10.64
N LYS A 94 13.89 14.01 -11.39
CA LYS A 94 14.27 12.66 -10.94
C LYS A 94 15.79 12.52 -10.96
N PHE A 95 16.29 11.78 -9.98
CA PHE A 95 17.71 11.59 -9.74
C PHE A 95 18.08 10.14 -9.95
N TYR A 96 18.98 9.89 -10.89
CA TYR A 96 19.47 8.56 -11.17
C TYR A 96 20.55 8.18 -10.16
N HIS A 97 20.41 6.99 -9.55
CA HIS A 97 21.32 6.49 -8.52
C HIS A 97 21.57 7.47 -7.37
N LEU A 98 20.53 8.17 -6.90
CA LEU A 98 20.64 9.05 -5.74
C LEU A 98 21.03 8.24 -4.50
N LEU A 99 22.19 8.50 -3.91
CA LEU A 99 22.69 7.85 -2.71
C LEU A 99 23.15 8.90 -1.70
N HIS A 100 23.02 8.61 -0.41
CA HIS A 100 23.70 9.41 0.61
C HIS A 100 25.21 9.27 0.46
N GLU A 101 25.93 10.32 0.82
CA GLU A 101 27.37 10.27 1.00
C GLU A 101 27.72 10.65 2.43
N ASN A 102 28.86 10.15 2.91
CA ASN A 102 29.44 10.60 4.15
C ASN A 102 29.80 12.10 4.03
N VAL A 103 28.96 12.94 4.64
CA VAL A 103 29.11 14.41 4.65
C VAL A 103 30.47 14.86 5.21
N ASN A 104 31.10 14.06 6.07
CA ASN A 104 32.35 14.39 6.73
C ASN A 104 33.59 14.16 5.83
N GLU A 105 33.46 13.43 4.73
CA GLU A 105 34.59 13.07 3.87
C GLU A 105 34.70 13.94 2.61
N LEU A 106 33.61 14.60 2.17
CA LEU A 106 33.56 15.25 0.85
C LEU A 106 32.81 16.60 0.87
N ALA A 107 33.53 17.69 1.18
CA ALA A 107 33.16 19.07 0.85
C ALA A 107 31.69 19.48 1.15
N ASN A 108 31.12 19.03 2.27
CA ASN A 108 29.73 19.27 2.68
C ASN A 108 28.68 18.82 1.65
N GLN A 109 28.85 17.65 1.03
CA GLN A 109 27.87 17.04 0.13
C GLN A 109 27.09 15.95 0.87
N LYS A 110 25.77 15.99 0.76
CA LYS A 110 24.90 15.00 1.44
C LYS A 110 24.56 13.83 0.54
N PHE A 111 24.54 14.05 -0.76
CA PHE A 111 24.18 13.04 -1.73
C PHE A 111 25.09 13.05 -2.95
N LYS A 112 25.12 11.91 -3.64
CA LYS A 112 25.54 11.79 -5.03
C LYS A 112 24.42 11.28 -5.91
N ALA A 113 24.44 11.64 -7.18
CA ALA A 113 23.62 11.07 -8.25
C ALA A 113 24.46 10.96 -9.53
N THR A 114 24.06 10.10 -10.46
CA THR A 114 24.75 10.02 -11.75
C THR A 114 24.34 11.12 -12.70
N ARG A 115 23.04 11.42 -12.76
CA ARG A 115 22.42 12.49 -13.57
C ARG A 115 21.06 12.88 -13.00
N ILE A 116 20.56 14.04 -13.42
CA ILE A 116 19.23 14.56 -13.13
C ILE A 116 18.47 14.73 -14.44
N GLU A 117 17.19 14.37 -14.45
CA GLU A 117 16.28 14.73 -15.54
C GLU A 117 15.14 15.58 -14.99
N ALA A 118 14.78 16.63 -15.72
CA ALA A 118 13.59 17.43 -15.46
C ALA A 118 12.41 16.97 -16.31
N VAL A 119 11.20 17.18 -15.81
CA VAL A 119 9.94 17.05 -16.57
C VAL A 119 9.14 18.33 -16.35
N GLY A 120 8.86 19.05 -17.42
CA GLY A 120 8.13 20.32 -17.42
C GLY A 120 6.61 20.14 -17.37
N ASP A 121 5.90 21.16 -16.86
CA ASP A 121 4.43 21.11 -16.64
C ASP A 121 3.56 20.98 -17.90
N LYS A 122 4.13 21.14 -19.11
CA LYS A 122 3.44 20.88 -20.38
C LYS A 122 3.62 19.47 -20.91
N GLU A 123 4.55 18.71 -20.35
CA GLU A 123 4.80 17.34 -20.78
C GLU A 123 3.69 16.41 -20.30
N THR A 124 3.33 15.43 -21.13
CA THR A 124 2.31 14.42 -20.78
C THR A 124 2.72 13.59 -19.56
N THR A 125 4.02 13.40 -19.36
CA THR A 125 4.62 12.66 -18.25
C THR A 125 4.61 13.44 -16.93
N TYR A 126 4.29 14.74 -16.94
CA TYR A 126 4.29 15.56 -15.73
C TYR A 126 3.21 15.11 -14.75
N GLN A 127 1.99 14.86 -15.23
CA GLN A 127 0.87 14.38 -14.40
C GLN A 127 1.15 12.99 -13.85
N THR A 128 1.80 12.14 -14.64
CA THR A 128 2.12 10.76 -14.29
C THR A 128 3.50 10.59 -13.65
N PHE A 129 4.15 11.69 -13.28
CA PHE A 129 5.56 11.71 -12.88
C PHE A 129 5.87 10.73 -11.75
N TYR A 130 5.02 10.64 -10.72
CA TYR A 130 5.26 9.76 -9.57
C TYR A 130 4.79 8.31 -9.77
N GLU A 131 4.14 8.00 -10.89
CA GLU A 131 3.43 6.72 -11.06
C GLU A 131 4.35 5.50 -11.10
N ARG A 132 5.63 5.70 -11.44
CA ARG A 132 6.65 4.65 -11.43
C ARG A 132 7.22 4.35 -10.05
N THR A 133 6.97 5.20 -9.06
CA THR A 133 7.45 4.96 -7.69
C THR A 133 6.82 3.70 -7.10
N ARG A 134 7.56 2.98 -6.26
CA ARG A 134 7.07 1.80 -5.51
C ARG A 134 5.75 2.09 -4.80
N LEU A 135 5.65 3.24 -4.11
CA LEU A 135 4.40 3.59 -3.42
C LEU A 135 3.24 3.82 -4.38
N ALA A 136 3.45 4.48 -5.52
CA ALA A 136 2.36 4.71 -6.49
C ALA A 136 1.87 3.39 -7.11
N ILE A 137 2.80 2.48 -7.44
CA ILE A 137 2.47 1.12 -7.91
C ILE A 137 1.64 0.39 -6.85
N ALA A 138 2.08 0.40 -5.58
CA ALA A 138 1.35 -0.20 -4.47
C ALA A 138 -0.07 0.37 -4.34
N ARG A 139 -0.19 1.70 -4.31
CA ARG A 139 -1.47 2.41 -4.16
C ARG A 139 -2.46 2.02 -5.25
N ARG A 140 -2.03 1.98 -6.51
CA ARG A 140 -2.88 1.60 -7.65
C ARG A 140 -3.36 0.16 -7.56
N ALA A 141 -2.45 -0.78 -7.29
CA ALA A 141 -2.79 -2.18 -7.15
C ALA A 141 -3.78 -2.41 -5.99
N LEU A 142 -3.56 -1.73 -4.86
CA LEU A 142 -4.44 -1.82 -3.69
C LEU A 142 -5.82 -1.20 -3.95
N ILE A 143 -5.90 -0.05 -4.63
CA ILE A 143 -7.19 0.55 -5.02
C ILE A 143 -8.00 -0.43 -5.87
N GLN A 144 -7.37 -1.04 -6.87
CA GLN A 144 -8.03 -2.03 -7.73
C GLN A 144 -8.48 -3.25 -6.90
N ALA A 145 -7.58 -3.84 -6.11
CA ALA A 145 -7.88 -5.02 -5.30
C ALA A 145 -9.03 -4.77 -4.31
N ILE A 146 -9.07 -3.61 -3.66
CA ILE A 146 -10.17 -3.24 -2.75
C ILE A 146 -11.46 -3.05 -3.53
N SER A 147 -11.42 -2.32 -4.64
CA SER A 147 -12.61 -2.01 -5.44
C SER A 147 -13.32 -3.28 -5.94
N GLU A 148 -12.53 -4.27 -6.38
CA GLU A 148 -13.03 -5.57 -6.85
C GLU A 148 -13.54 -6.47 -5.71
N ASN A 149 -13.19 -6.18 -4.45
CA ASN A 149 -13.49 -7.03 -3.30
C ASN A 149 -14.26 -6.33 -2.18
N THR A 150 -14.91 -5.19 -2.47
CA THR A 150 -15.61 -4.39 -1.45
C THR A 150 -16.75 -5.12 -0.75
N SER A 151 -17.38 -6.09 -1.42
CA SER A 151 -18.47 -6.91 -0.89
C SER A 151 -18.01 -8.25 -0.31
N THR A 152 -16.75 -8.63 -0.50
CA THR A 152 -16.21 -9.95 -0.14
C THR A 152 -15.19 -9.87 0.99
N ALA A 153 -14.54 -8.73 1.21
CA ALA A 153 -13.52 -8.58 2.24
C ALA A 153 -13.62 -7.23 2.98
N ARG A 154 -13.10 -7.23 4.22
CA ARG A 154 -12.95 -6.04 5.05
C ARG A 154 -11.49 -5.68 5.14
N PHE A 155 -11.14 -4.47 4.74
CA PHE A 155 -9.75 -4.04 4.67
C PHE A 155 -9.37 -3.16 5.85
N ALA A 156 -8.20 -3.41 6.44
CA ALA A 156 -7.50 -2.46 7.29
C ALA A 156 -6.32 -1.86 6.52
N LEU A 157 -5.91 -0.64 6.88
CA LEU A 157 -4.70 0.00 6.37
C LEU A 157 -3.81 0.38 7.54
N ILE A 158 -2.58 -0.12 7.51
CA ILE A 158 -1.49 0.20 8.43
C ILE A 158 -0.33 0.73 7.60
N LYS A 159 0.25 1.85 7.99
CA LYS A 159 1.49 2.37 7.40
C LYS A 159 2.68 2.16 8.34
N THR A 160 3.91 2.34 7.84
CA THR A 160 5.08 2.43 8.72
C THR A 160 4.89 3.51 9.80
N ARG A 161 5.34 3.22 11.03
CA ARG A 161 5.45 4.21 12.10
C ARG A 161 6.40 5.32 11.66
N GLN A 162 5.96 6.57 11.75
CA GLN A 162 6.76 7.72 11.33
C GLN A 162 6.56 8.89 12.30
N SER A 163 7.65 9.56 12.63
CA SER A 163 7.63 10.73 13.50
C SER A 163 7.28 11.98 12.68
N PHE A 164 6.01 12.41 12.73
CA PHE A 164 5.48 13.61 12.05
C PHE A 164 5.97 13.76 10.60
N PRO A 165 5.64 12.81 9.70
CA PRO A 165 6.07 12.90 8.31
C PRO A 165 5.45 14.14 7.64
N ALA A 166 6.27 14.92 6.93
CA ALA A 166 5.83 16.15 6.29
C ALA A 166 6.47 16.36 4.91
N MET A 167 5.66 16.85 3.97
CA MET A 167 6.15 17.48 2.74
C MET A 167 6.72 18.86 3.11
N PRO A 168 7.97 19.20 2.73
CA PRO A 168 8.51 20.53 2.98
C PRO A 168 7.71 21.62 2.27
N SER A 169 7.68 22.83 2.86
CA SER A 169 6.95 23.98 2.32
C SER A 169 7.54 24.56 1.03
N ALA A 170 8.81 24.26 0.74
CA ALA A 170 9.50 24.66 -0.47
C ALA A 170 10.35 23.50 -1.02
N ALA A 171 10.50 23.47 -2.34
CA ALA A 171 11.40 22.52 -3.02
C ALA A 171 12.87 22.84 -2.69
N GLY A 172 13.71 21.80 -2.70
CA GLY A 172 15.14 21.93 -2.38
C GLY A 172 15.44 22.11 -0.90
N ASN A 173 14.64 21.49 -0.02
CA ASN A 173 14.83 21.54 1.44
C ASN A 173 16.04 20.71 1.92
N GLU A 174 16.64 19.91 1.04
CA GLU A 174 17.77 19.07 1.36
C GLU A 174 18.84 19.15 0.26
N GLY A 175 20.04 18.64 0.56
CA GLY A 175 21.18 18.67 -0.35
C GLY A 175 22.47 19.08 0.37
N PRO A 176 23.55 19.36 -0.39
CA PRO A 176 23.62 19.29 -1.86
C PRO A 176 23.68 17.87 -2.41
N VAL A 177 23.23 17.70 -3.66
CA VAL A 177 23.48 16.51 -4.50
C VAL A 177 24.63 16.79 -5.47
N LYS A 178 25.74 16.06 -5.36
CA LYS A 178 26.77 16.07 -6.40
C LYS A 178 26.38 15.15 -7.54
N VAL A 179 26.45 15.67 -8.76
CA VAL A 179 26.17 14.88 -9.97
C VAL A 179 27.49 14.50 -10.64
N SER A 180 27.61 13.29 -11.21
CA SER A 180 28.82 12.88 -11.94
C SER A 180 28.79 13.21 -13.43
N ASP A 181 27.62 13.46 -14.01
CA ASP A 181 27.48 13.90 -15.40
C ASP A 181 28.22 15.23 -15.62
N LEU A 182 29.19 15.22 -16.54
CA LEU A 182 30.03 16.38 -16.85
C LEU A 182 29.23 17.54 -17.46
N THR A 183 28.13 17.23 -18.14
CA THR A 183 27.24 18.25 -18.72
C THR A 183 26.43 18.99 -17.64
N GLN A 184 26.30 18.39 -16.45
CA GLN A 184 25.52 18.93 -15.32
C GLN A 184 26.39 19.53 -14.21
N GLN A 185 27.64 19.92 -14.51
CA GLN A 185 28.54 20.52 -13.54
C GLN A 185 28.38 22.04 -13.40
N THR A 186 27.93 22.72 -14.46
CA THR A 186 27.73 24.17 -14.46
C THR A 186 26.87 24.62 -15.66
N PRO A 187 26.00 25.63 -15.50
CA PRO A 187 25.53 26.18 -14.24
C PRO A 187 24.69 25.18 -13.41
N THR A 188 24.54 25.44 -12.11
CA THR A 188 23.72 24.63 -11.18
C THR A 188 22.82 25.54 -10.34
N ASP A 189 21.81 25.00 -9.67
CA ASP A 189 20.89 25.76 -8.81
C ASP A 189 21.37 25.89 -7.35
N GLN A 190 22.64 25.57 -7.11
CA GLN A 190 23.35 25.77 -5.86
C GLN A 190 24.80 26.24 -6.14
N SER A 191 25.81 25.47 -5.73
CA SER A 191 27.23 25.73 -6.02
C SER A 191 27.73 24.78 -7.10
N THR A 192 28.79 25.12 -7.83
CA THR A 192 29.37 24.30 -8.92
C THR A 192 29.35 22.79 -8.63
N GLY A 193 28.75 22.02 -9.54
CA GLY A 193 28.59 20.56 -9.46
C GLY A 193 27.56 20.07 -8.44
N LYS A 194 26.82 20.98 -7.78
CA LYS A 194 25.88 20.65 -6.71
C LYS A 194 24.48 21.14 -7.01
N TRP A 195 23.50 20.28 -6.74
CA TRP A 195 22.10 20.49 -7.04
C TRP A 195 21.23 20.37 -5.81
N LYS A 196 20.11 21.11 -5.78
CA LYS A 196 19.07 20.95 -4.77
C LYS A 196 18.26 19.68 -5.00
N VAL A 197 17.80 19.06 -3.90
CA VAL A 197 16.84 17.97 -3.90
C VAL A 197 15.78 18.22 -2.84
N THR A 198 14.54 17.80 -3.11
CA THR A 198 13.50 17.80 -2.08
C THR A 198 13.36 16.39 -1.52
N ARG A 199 13.24 16.27 -0.21
CA ARG A 199 12.82 15.04 0.46
C ARG A 199 11.76 15.38 1.49
N THR A 200 10.78 14.51 1.59
CA THR A 200 9.88 14.46 2.76
C THR A 200 10.72 14.27 4.02
N THR A 201 10.25 14.88 5.10
CA THR A 201 10.97 14.92 6.37
C THR A 201 10.20 14.16 7.44
N VAL A 202 10.94 13.72 8.46
CA VAL A 202 10.41 13.24 9.73
C VAL A 202 11.15 13.99 10.84
N THR A 203 10.51 14.20 11.98
CA THR A 203 11.13 14.91 13.12
C THR A 203 12.09 14.03 13.92
N GLY A 204 12.09 12.73 13.68
CA GLY A 204 12.98 11.74 14.28
C GLY A 204 12.90 10.41 13.54
N SER A 205 13.82 9.49 13.82
CA SER A 205 13.83 8.18 13.15
C SER A 205 12.51 7.43 13.37
N ASN A 206 12.00 6.86 12.29
CA ASN A 206 10.84 5.98 12.27
C ASN A 206 11.00 4.83 13.26
N SER A 207 12.21 4.27 13.36
CA SER A 207 12.57 3.20 14.30
C SER A 207 12.61 3.61 15.78
N THR A 208 12.27 4.84 16.12
CA THR A 208 12.09 5.31 17.52
C THR A 208 10.66 5.74 17.80
N HIS A 209 9.80 5.78 16.78
CA HIS A 209 8.42 6.21 16.93
C HIS A 209 7.55 5.07 17.47
N THR A 210 6.82 5.35 18.55
CA THR A 210 6.06 4.34 19.29
C THR A 210 4.57 4.28 18.91
N ALA A 211 4.00 5.35 18.37
CA ALA A 211 2.59 5.36 18.00
C ALA A 211 2.34 4.43 16.81
N SER A 212 1.25 3.67 16.88
CA SER A 212 0.87 2.71 15.86
C SER A 212 0.64 3.39 14.51
N GLY A 213 1.03 2.70 13.44
CA GLY A 213 0.75 3.12 12.07
C GLY A 213 -0.66 2.77 11.56
N LEU A 214 -1.56 2.23 12.39
CA LEU A 214 -2.93 1.90 12.00
C LEU A 214 -3.70 3.18 11.60
N LEU A 215 -4.09 3.28 10.32
CA LEU A 215 -4.87 4.38 9.79
C LEU A 215 -6.36 4.08 9.74
N VAL A 216 -6.70 2.84 9.36
CA VAL A 216 -8.09 2.40 9.21
C VAL A 216 -8.20 0.98 9.72
N ALA A 217 -9.09 0.76 10.69
CA ALA A 217 -9.42 -0.56 11.21
C ALA A 217 -10.36 -1.30 10.26
N ALA A 218 -10.20 -2.62 10.14
CA ALA A 218 -11.02 -3.45 9.23
C ALA A 218 -12.50 -3.50 9.65
N ASP A 219 -12.79 -3.33 10.93
CA ASP A 219 -14.14 -3.30 11.48
C ASP A 219 -14.72 -1.89 11.60
N ALA A 220 -14.01 -0.86 11.09
CA ALA A 220 -14.55 0.49 11.03
C ALA A 220 -15.69 0.59 10.00
N ALA A 221 -16.71 1.37 10.34
CA ALA A 221 -17.72 1.78 9.36
C ALA A 221 -17.03 2.50 8.20
N SER A 222 -17.39 2.16 6.95
CA SER A 222 -16.82 2.78 5.75
C SER A 222 -15.29 2.61 5.60
N ALA A 223 -14.73 1.52 6.14
CA ALA A 223 -13.29 1.23 6.04
C ALA A 223 -12.79 1.26 4.59
N ASN A 224 -13.45 0.53 3.69
CA ASN A 224 -13.03 0.41 2.29
C ASN A 224 -12.96 1.77 1.57
N SER A 225 -13.98 2.63 1.72
CA SER A 225 -13.99 3.98 1.12
C SER A 225 -12.97 4.92 1.76
N THR A 226 -12.72 4.77 3.06
CA THR A 226 -11.70 5.56 3.76
C THR A 226 -10.30 5.18 3.27
N ILE A 227 -10.04 3.88 3.08
CA ILE A 227 -8.77 3.39 2.58
C ILE A 227 -8.53 3.86 1.15
N THR A 228 -9.51 3.74 0.25
CA THR A 228 -9.33 4.23 -1.13
C THR A 228 -9.10 5.75 -1.18
N THR A 229 -9.67 6.52 -0.25
CA THR A 229 -9.39 7.95 -0.10
C THR A 229 -7.94 8.23 0.33
N TRP A 230 -7.37 7.41 1.23
CA TRP A 230 -5.95 7.50 1.58
C TRP A 230 -5.06 7.15 0.38
N LEU A 231 -5.39 6.06 -0.31
CA LEU A 231 -4.59 5.56 -1.43
C LEU A 231 -4.73 6.42 -2.69
N SER A 232 -5.75 7.26 -2.85
CA SER A 232 -5.92 8.11 -4.04
C SER A 232 -5.05 9.37 -4.02
N ARG A 233 -4.46 9.74 -2.88
CA ARG A 233 -3.68 10.98 -2.72
C ARG A 233 -2.22 10.81 -3.12
N ASP A 234 -1.75 11.65 -4.04
CA ASP A 234 -0.34 11.68 -4.43
C ASP A 234 0.56 12.30 -3.38
N VAL A 235 1.87 12.03 -3.46
CA VAL A 235 2.86 12.40 -2.43
C VAL A 235 2.91 13.90 -2.11
N ASN A 236 2.47 14.75 -3.04
CA ASN A 236 2.37 16.20 -2.89
C ASN A 236 1.00 16.69 -2.37
N THR A 237 0.07 15.78 -2.08
CA THR A 237 -1.27 16.08 -1.58
C THR A 237 -1.32 15.97 -0.06
N ALA A 238 -1.97 16.93 0.60
CA ALA A 238 -2.13 16.91 2.05
C ALA A 238 -2.84 15.61 2.52
N GLY A 239 -2.27 14.98 3.55
CA GLY A 239 -2.79 13.71 4.07
C GLY A 239 -2.56 12.51 3.14
N ALA A 240 -1.61 12.57 2.22
CA ALA A 240 -1.14 11.40 1.50
C ALA A 240 -0.30 10.47 2.38
N LEU A 241 -0.11 9.23 1.92
CA LEU A 241 0.98 8.39 2.41
C LEU A 241 2.30 8.98 1.92
N LEU A 242 3.18 9.36 2.84
CA LEU A 242 4.45 10.01 2.52
C LEU A 242 5.61 9.03 2.70
N PRO A 243 6.34 8.66 1.63
CA PRO A 243 7.63 7.98 1.76
C PRO A 243 8.60 8.88 2.51
N ALA A 244 8.90 8.62 3.77
CA ALA A 244 9.74 9.49 4.60
C ALA A 244 10.54 8.69 5.62
N GLY A 245 11.73 9.18 5.97
CA GLY A 245 12.62 8.55 6.94
C GLY A 245 13.93 9.31 7.07
N SER A 246 14.59 9.15 8.22
CA SER A 246 15.88 9.76 8.57
C SER A 246 17.08 8.96 8.05
N ASP A 247 17.02 8.55 6.78
CA ASP A 247 18.11 7.82 6.13
C ASP A 247 19.39 8.67 6.08
N ALA A 248 20.55 8.01 6.12
CA ALA A 248 21.86 8.61 5.96
C ALA A 248 22.81 7.63 5.24
N ASP A 249 24.10 7.96 5.14
CA ASP A 249 25.08 7.05 4.54
C ASP A 249 25.19 5.76 5.37
N GLY A 250 25.01 4.61 4.72
CA GLY A 250 24.89 3.30 5.37
C GLY A 250 23.68 3.10 6.29
N VAL A 251 22.77 4.08 6.38
CA VAL A 251 21.63 4.08 7.31
C VAL A 251 20.30 4.07 6.58
N VAL A 252 19.44 3.10 6.90
CA VAL A 252 18.09 2.94 6.34
C VAL A 252 17.06 2.97 7.47
N ASP A 253 16.16 3.95 7.44
CA ASP A 253 15.11 4.19 8.45
C ASP A 253 13.77 3.57 8.01
N ALA A 254 13.77 2.23 7.94
CA ALA A 254 12.65 1.42 7.48
C ALA A 254 12.28 0.32 8.50
N PRO A 255 11.56 0.64 9.59
CA PRO A 255 11.20 -0.31 10.63
C PRO A 255 10.03 -1.21 10.21
N VAL A 256 10.29 -2.15 9.29
CA VAL A 256 9.32 -3.16 8.85
C VAL A 256 8.90 -4.05 10.02
N GLY A 257 9.78 -4.28 10.99
CA GLY A 257 9.45 -5.02 12.21
C GLY A 257 8.34 -4.37 13.03
N TYR A 258 8.33 -3.04 13.15
CA TYR A 258 7.23 -2.35 13.84
C TYR A 258 5.94 -2.33 13.03
N LEU A 259 6.04 -2.34 11.70
CA LEU A 259 4.87 -2.54 10.83
C LEU A 259 4.25 -3.93 11.05
N LEU A 260 5.06 -4.96 11.27
CA LEU A 260 4.58 -6.30 11.66
C LEU A 260 3.97 -6.29 13.08
N ASP A 261 4.56 -5.58 14.04
CA ASP A 261 3.99 -5.46 15.38
C ASP A 261 2.60 -4.80 15.37
N ASP A 262 2.44 -3.73 14.57
CA ASP A 262 1.14 -3.07 14.40
C ASP A 262 0.11 -3.99 13.72
N ALA A 263 0.53 -4.75 12.71
CA ALA A 263 -0.32 -5.76 12.08
C ALA A 263 -0.73 -6.88 13.05
N LEU A 264 0.19 -7.34 13.90
CA LEU A 264 -0.08 -8.36 14.90
C LEU A 264 -1.06 -7.86 15.96
N ALA A 265 -0.86 -6.64 16.45
CA ALA A 265 -1.74 -6.00 17.43
C ALA A 265 -3.17 -5.83 16.88
N HIS A 266 -3.29 -5.39 15.62
CA HIS A 266 -4.60 -5.27 14.97
C HIS A 266 -5.23 -6.64 14.69
N ALA A 267 -4.46 -7.63 14.24
CA ALA A 267 -4.94 -9.01 14.08
C ALA A 267 -5.46 -9.60 15.39
N THR A 268 -4.75 -9.38 16.50
CA THR A 268 -5.15 -9.82 17.85
C THR A 268 -6.48 -9.17 18.25
N THR A 269 -6.62 -7.87 17.98
CA THR A 269 -7.86 -7.13 18.26
C THR A 269 -9.04 -7.69 17.45
N LEU A 270 -8.82 -7.99 16.17
CA LEU A 270 -9.85 -8.59 15.32
C LEU A 270 -10.26 -9.97 15.85
N VAL A 271 -9.28 -10.84 16.16
CA VAL A 271 -9.54 -12.19 16.70
C VAL A 271 -10.36 -12.15 17.99
N ALA A 272 -10.06 -11.21 18.89
CA ALA A 272 -10.82 -11.02 20.12
C ALA A 272 -12.27 -10.56 19.86
N ARG A 273 -12.54 -9.88 18.75
CA ARG A 273 -13.85 -9.36 18.33
C ARG A 273 -14.63 -10.31 17.43
N ASP A 274 -14.12 -11.51 17.16
CA ASP A 274 -14.76 -12.46 16.24
C ASP A 274 -16.15 -12.88 16.68
N GLY A 275 -16.41 -12.94 17.99
CA GLY A 275 -17.76 -13.22 18.51
C GLY A 275 -18.80 -12.14 18.15
N ALA A 276 -18.37 -10.89 17.99
CA ALA A 276 -19.23 -9.77 17.60
C ALA A 276 -19.32 -9.58 16.08
N THR A 277 -18.28 -9.96 15.34
CA THR A 277 -18.21 -9.73 13.88
C THR A 277 -18.48 -10.97 13.03
N GLY A 278 -18.50 -12.17 13.62
CA GLY A 278 -18.67 -13.44 12.91
C GLY A 278 -17.50 -13.84 12.00
N CYS A 279 -16.49 -12.98 11.84
CA CYS A 279 -15.39 -13.18 10.92
C CYS A 279 -14.32 -14.05 11.56
N ARG A 280 -13.97 -15.17 10.91
CA ARG A 280 -12.98 -16.11 11.49
C ARG A 280 -11.60 -16.06 10.84
N ASN A 281 -11.51 -15.48 9.66
CA ASN A 281 -10.32 -15.48 8.83
C ASN A 281 -9.72 -14.06 8.78
N THR A 282 -8.47 -13.95 9.19
CA THR A 282 -7.67 -12.72 9.09
C THR A 282 -6.37 -13.06 8.38
N ILE A 283 -5.96 -12.23 7.43
CA ILE A 283 -4.65 -12.30 6.79
C ILE A 283 -3.96 -10.95 6.87
N VAL A 284 -2.64 -10.95 6.77
CA VAL A 284 -1.84 -9.75 6.54
C VAL A 284 -1.29 -9.79 5.13
N VAL A 285 -1.35 -8.67 4.43
CA VAL A 285 -0.61 -8.43 3.21
C VAL A 285 0.44 -7.38 3.54
N LEU A 286 1.71 -7.79 3.60
CA LEU A 286 2.85 -6.91 3.78
C LEU A 286 3.33 -6.41 2.43
N ILE A 287 3.26 -5.09 2.20
CA ILE A 287 3.71 -4.42 0.99
C ILE A 287 4.94 -3.59 1.34
N THR A 288 6.11 -3.98 0.82
CA THR A 288 7.40 -3.39 1.22
C THR A 288 8.37 -3.29 0.05
N GLY A 289 9.19 -2.24 0.03
CA GLY A 289 10.27 -2.02 -0.94
C GLY A 289 11.56 -2.77 -0.62
N GLY A 290 11.66 -3.40 0.56
CA GLY A 290 12.82 -4.19 0.98
C GLY A 290 12.63 -4.82 2.37
N SER A 291 13.72 -5.31 2.97
CA SER A 291 13.69 -5.90 4.31
C SER A 291 13.83 -4.84 5.41
N GLU A 292 14.05 -5.26 6.65
CA GLU A 292 14.28 -4.34 7.76
C GLU A 292 15.40 -3.34 7.47
N GLY A 293 15.20 -2.09 7.91
CA GLY A 293 16.23 -1.06 7.91
C GLY A 293 17.37 -1.33 8.88
N THR A 294 18.28 -0.38 9.03
CA THR A 294 19.47 -0.55 9.87
C THR A 294 19.35 0.14 11.24
N ILE A 295 18.44 1.12 11.38
CA ILE A 295 18.20 1.77 12.68
C ILE A 295 17.32 0.87 13.56
N ASN A 296 17.82 0.46 14.73
CA ASN A 296 17.15 -0.45 15.67
C ASN A 296 16.59 -1.70 14.97
N ALA A 297 17.38 -2.31 14.08
CA ALA A 297 16.95 -3.40 13.23
C ALA A 297 16.29 -4.55 14.01
N GLN A 298 15.07 -4.90 13.60
CA GLN A 298 14.30 -6.00 14.14
C GLN A 298 14.53 -7.32 13.37
N ASN A 299 14.39 -8.46 14.05
CA ASN A 299 14.36 -9.76 13.36
C ASN A 299 12.95 -10.02 12.79
N LEU A 300 12.77 -9.79 11.48
CA LEU A 300 11.48 -9.97 10.82
C LEU A 300 10.96 -11.40 10.87
N VAL A 301 11.85 -12.40 10.74
CA VAL A 301 11.46 -13.81 10.73
C VAL A 301 10.93 -14.24 12.09
N THR A 302 11.58 -13.79 13.18
CA THR A 302 11.10 -14.02 14.54
C THR A 302 9.74 -13.34 14.77
N LYS A 303 9.55 -12.10 14.32
CA LYS A 303 8.26 -11.40 14.44
C LYS A 303 7.15 -12.09 13.63
N ALA A 304 7.46 -12.54 12.41
CA ALA A 304 6.52 -13.29 11.58
C ALA A 304 6.06 -14.60 12.23
N ALA A 305 6.92 -15.26 13.00
CA ALA A 305 6.57 -16.50 13.71
C ALA A 305 5.40 -16.33 14.69
N ALA A 306 5.24 -15.14 15.29
CA ALA A 306 4.15 -14.85 16.21
C ALA A 306 2.77 -14.92 15.54
N PHE A 307 2.70 -14.82 14.21
CA PHE A 307 1.47 -14.92 13.44
C PHE A 307 0.97 -16.36 13.24
N LYS A 308 1.79 -17.37 13.57
CA LYS A 308 1.33 -18.77 13.57
C LYS A 308 0.27 -19.02 14.65
N ASP A 309 0.31 -18.25 15.72
CA ASP A 309 -0.60 -18.34 16.86
C ASP A 309 -0.95 -16.96 17.43
N VAL A 310 -1.96 -16.34 16.85
CA VAL A 310 -2.64 -15.14 17.31
C VAL A 310 -3.89 -15.56 18.09
N SER A 311 -3.73 -15.74 19.40
CA SER A 311 -4.83 -16.14 20.30
C SER A 311 -5.53 -17.45 19.89
N GLY A 312 -4.75 -18.48 19.57
CA GLY A 312 -5.23 -19.78 19.13
C GLY A 312 -5.56 -19.86 17.63
N ARG A 313 -5.19 -18.84 16.85
CA ARG A 313 -5.49 -18.76 15.40
C ARG A 313 -4.29 -18.38 14.58
N ARG A 314 -4.20 -18.97 13.39
CA ARG A 314 -3.18 -18.61 12.41
C ARG A 314 -3.61 -17.41 11.59
N VAL A 315 -2.70 -16.45 11.39
CA VAL A 315 -2.90 -15.24 10.57
C VAL A 315 -1.76 -15.15 9.54
N PRO A 316 -1.86 -15.77 8.36
CA PRO A 316 -0.75 -15.81 7.41
C PRO A 316 -0.38 -14.41 6.89
N ILE A 317 0.91 -14.22 6.60
CA ILE A 317 1.46 -13.00 5.99
C ILE A 317 1.79 -13.30 4.52
N TYR A 318 1.05 -12.67 3.62
CA TYR A 318 1.41 -12.59 2.21
C TYR A 318 2.35 -11.41 2.01
N VAL A 319 3.49 -11.64 1.37
CA VAL A 319 4.50 -10.57 1.17
C VAL A 319 4.54 -10.17 -0.30
N ILE A 320 4.31 -8.88 -0.55
CA ILE A 320 4.48 -8.22 -1.85
C ILE A 320 5.74 -7.35 -1.76
N GLY A 321 6.86 -7.91 -2.23
CA GLY A 321 8.12 -7.18 -2.36
C GLY A 321 8.14 -6.32 -3.61
N LEU A 322 8.26 -5.01 -3.45
CA LEU A 322 8.31 -4.04 -4.55
C LEU A 322 9.77 -3.75 -4.93
N PHE A 323 10.29 -4.59 -5.81
CA PHE A 323 11.67 -4.51 -6.30
C PHE A 323 12.71 -4.53 -5.15
N PRO A 324 12.65 -5.51 -4.21
CA PRO A 324 13.68 -5.68 -3.20
C PRO A 324 14.99 -6.16 -3.85
N SER A 325 16.12 -5.94 -3.18
CA SER A 325 17.37 -6.62 -3.58
C SER A 325 17.25 -8.13 -3.35
N ALA A 326 18.10 -8.93 -4.01
CA ALA A 326 18.05 -10.40 -3.89
C ALA A 326 18.19 -10.90 -2.44
N GLY A 327 19.07 -10.28 -1.65
CA GLY A 327 19.25 -10.62 -0.23
C GLY A 327 18.01 -10.28 0.61
N GLU A 328 17.41 -9.12 0.37
CA GLU A 328 16.17 -8.71 1.05
C GLU A 328 14.99 -9.61 0.65
N ALA A 329 14.89 -10.00 -0.62
CA ALA A 329 13.86 -10.90 -1.13
C ALA A 329 13.89 -12.26 -0.41
N ALA A 330 15.09 -12.81 -0.14
CA ALA A 330 15.23 -14.06 0.61
C ALA A 330 14.70 -13.93 2.05
N VAL A 331 14.96 -12.80 2.72
CA VAL A 331 14.41 -12.52 4.07
C VAL A 331 12.88 -12.40 4.01
N LEU A 332 12.34 -11.70 3.02
CA LEU A 332 10.89 -11.53 2.83
C LEU A 332 10.17 -12.86 2.53
N GLN A 333 10.80 -13.77 1.79
CA GLN A 333 10.29 -15.13 1.59
C GLN A 333 10.25 -15.93 2.90
N GLN A 334 11.26 -15.75 3.76
CA GLN A 334 11.27 -16.37 5.09
C GLN A 334 10.17 -15.80 5.99
N VAL A 335 9.86 -14.50 5.90
CA VAL A 335 8.71 -13.89 6.61
C VAL A 335 7.41 -14.59 6.23
N ALA A 336 7.11 -14.74 4.93
CA ALA A 336 5.91 -15.44 4.47
C ALA A 336 5.89 -16.92 4.90
N THR A 337 7.03 -17.61 4.77
CA THR A 337 7.14 -19.03 5.19
C THR A 337 6.90 -19.18 6.70
N GLN A 338 7.41 -18.23 7.49
CA GLN A 338 7.40 -18.31 8.94
C GLN A 338 6.10 -17.80 9.58
N SER A 339 5.26 -17.03 8.88
CA SER A 339 3.86 -16.85 9.32
C SER A 339 3.00 -18.10 9.07
N GLY A 340 3.49 -18.99 8.19
CA GLY A 340 2.65 -19.96 7.52
C GLY A 340 1.79 -19.32 6.42
#